data_AF-A0A2G2XW33-F1
#
_entry.id   AF-A0A2G2XW33-F1
#
_cell.length_a   1.000
_cell.length_b   1.000
_cell.length_c   1.000
_cell.angle_alpha   90.00
_cell.angle_beta   90.00
_cell.angle_gamma   90.00
#
_symmetry.space_group_name_H-M   'P 1'
#
loop_
_entity.id
_entity.type
_entity.pdbx_description
1 polymer ?
#
loop_
_entity_poly.entity_id
_entity_poly.type
_entity_poly.pdbx_seq_one_letter_code
_entity_poly.pdbx_strand_id
1 'polypeptide(L)'
;MCLQVLDYVEDSDLEEIANSCKELQELRSVLYFCRQMTNDVLVTIARNRPNMIPFRLCIIEPQTPNYSTLKPLDTGFGAIVQHCKELW
;
A
#
# COMPACT_ATOMS: atom_id res chain seq x y z
N MET A 1 -4.69 16.31 9.93
CA MET A 1 -3.24 16.49 9.80
C MET A 1 -2.71 15.18 9.22
N CYS A 2 -2.52 15.10 7.90
CA CYS A 2 -1.98 13.89 7.27
C CYS A 2 -0.48 13.87 7.56
N LEU A 3 0.02 12.83 8.23
CA LEU A 3 1.46 12.55 8.21
C LEU A 3 1.78 12.22 6.74
N GLN A 4 2.32 13.18 6.00
CA GLN A 4 3.02 12.87 4.77
C GLN A 4 4.35 12.27 5.22
N VAL A 5 4.47 10.94 5.17
CA VAL A 5 5.80 10.32 5.15
C VAL A 5 6.38 10.72 3.79
N LEU A 6 7.13 11.82 3.78
CA LEU A 6 7.80 12.39 2.61
C LEU A 6 9.07 11.60 2.23
N ASP A 7 9.38 10.57 2.99
CA ASP A 7 10.55 9.75 2.75
C ASP A 7 10.24 8.71 1.67
N TYR A 8 11.21 8.52 0.79
CA TYR A 8 11.19 7.54 -0.29
C TYR A 8 10.96 6.14 0.30
N VAL A 9 9.75 5.60 0.18
CA VAL A 9 9.40 4.28 0.70
C VAL A 9 9.44 3.26 -0.44
N GLU A 10 10.30 2.25 -0.32
CA GLU A 10 10.29 1.11 -1.23
C GLU A 10 9.14 0.16 -0.88
N ASP A 11 8.72 -0.69 -1.83
CA ASP A 11 7.64 -1.63 -1.58
C ASP A 11 7.99 -2.66 -0.48
N SER A 12 9.28 -2.94 -0.29
CA SER A 12 9.78 -3.75 0.83
C SER A 12 9.52 -3.11 2.19
N ASP A 13 9.71 -1.80 2.32
CA ASP A 13 9.44 -1.07 3.57
C ASP A 13 7.94 -1.11 3.91
N LEU A 14 7.09 -1.00 2.88
CA LEU A 14 5.64 -1.14 3.02
C LEU A 14 5.23 -2.54 3.49
N GLU A 15 5.89 -3.58 2.98
CA GLU A 15 5.69 -4.95 3.44
C GLU A 15 6.09 -5.12 4.91
N GLU A 16 7.24 -4.57 5.32
CA GLU A 16 7.66 -4.60 6.72
C GLU A 16 6.70 -3.86 7.65
N ILE A 17 6.21 -2.69 7.24
CA ILE A 17 5.18 -1.95 7.99
C ILE A 17 3.92 -2.79 8.14
N ALA A 18 3.46 -3.42 7.05
CA ALA A 18 2.27 -4.27 7.09
C ALA A 18 2.45 -5.49 8.01
N ASN A 19 3.66 -6.04 8.08
CA ASN A 19 3.99 -7.19 8.91
C ASN A 19 4.20 -6.83 10.39
N SER A 20 4.80 -5.67 10.67
CA SER A 20 5.27 -5.30 12.01
C SER A 20 4.20 -4.57 12.83
N CYS A 21 3.31 -3.82 12.18
CA CYS A 21 2.43 -2.87 12.86
C CYS A 21 1.00 -3.40 13.03
N LYS A 22 0.79 -4.40 13.89
CA LYS A 22 -0.55 -4.95 14.17
C LYS A 22 -1.47 -3.97 14.92
N GLU A 23 -0.92 -3.11 15.77
CA GLU A 23 -1.69 -2.20 16.64
C GLU A 23 -1.79 -0.75 16.14
N LEU A 24 -1.24 -0.43 14.96
CA LEU A 24 -1.41 0.89 14.36
C LEU A 24 -2.82 1.05 13.76
N GLN A 25 -3.83 1.08 14.63
CA GLN A 25 -5.19 1.53 14.35
C GLN A 25 -5.29 3.06 14.24
N GLU A 26 -4.21 3.79 14.52
CA GLU A 26 -4.20 5.26 14.56
C GLU A 26 -3.55 5.93 13.33
N LEU A 27 -3.16 5.16 12.31
CA LEU A 27 -2.68 5.68 11.02
C LEU A 27 -3.86 6.24 10.19
N ARG A 28 -4.49 7.31 10.68
CA ARG A 28 -5.75 7.85 10.14
C ARG A 28 -5.67 8.46 8.74
N SER A 29 -4.48 8.63 8.17
CA SER A 29 -4.30 8.95 6.75
C SER A 29 -2.80 9.09 6.44
N VAL A 30 -2.17 8.03 5.93
CA VAL A 30 -0.83 8.14 5.33
C VAL A 30 -0.92 8.02 3.82
N LEU A 31 -0.24 8.96 3.18
CA LEU A 31 -0.04 8.99 1.74
C LEU A 31 1.40 8.52 1.49
N TYR A 32 1.53 7.39 0.81
CA TYR A 32 2.81 6.80 0.44
C TYR A 32 3.19 7.26 -0.97
N PHE A 33 4.42 7.75 -1.12
CA PHE A 33 5.00 8.10 -2.42
C PHE A 33 6.10 7.10 -2.77
N CYS A 34 6.03 6.47 -3.94
CA CYS A 34 7.06 5.54 -4.40
C CYS A 34 7.31 5.68 -5.92
N ARG A 35 8.42 5.10 -6.41
CA ARG A 35 8.70 4.99 -7.85
C ARG A 35 8.28 3.64 -8.44
N GLN A 36 8.21 2.62 -7.61
CA GLN A 36 7.93 1.25 -8.02
C GLN A 36 7.08 0.56 -6.95
N MET A 37 6.31 -0.44 -7.38
CA MET A 37 5.40 -1.21 -6.54
C MET A 37 5.21 -2.59 -7.15
N THR A 38 4.85 -3.58 -6.32
CA THR A 38 4.44 -4.92 -6.78
C THR A 38 3.03 -5.27 -6.33
N ASN A 39 2.38 -6.15 -7.10
CA ASN A 39 1.10 -6.75 -6.72
C ASN A 39 1.23 -7.59 -5.44
N ASP A 40 2.35 -8.29 -5.27
CA ASP A 40 2.57 -9.18 -4.14
C ASP A 40 2.60 -8.40 -2.83
N VAL A 41 3.32 -7.27 -2.78
CA VAL A 41 3.32 -6.37 -1.62
C VAL A 41 1.91 -5.84 -1.33
N LEU A 42 1.18 -5.35 -2.33
CA LEU A 42 -0.21 -4.88 -2.14
C LEU A 42 -1.13 -5.98 -1.61
N VAL A 43 -0.97 -7.22 -2.08
CA VAL A 43 -1.72 -8.39 -1.59
C VAL A 43 -1.35 -8.70 -0.13
N THR A 44 -0.06 -8.67 0.22
CA THR A 44 0.43 -8.88 1.57
C THR A 44 -0.14 -7.84 2.53
N ILE A 45 -0.10 -6.56 2.14
CA ILE A 45 -0.72 -5.45 2.89
C ILE A 45 -2.20 -5.72 3.12
N ALA A 46 -2.95 -6.03 2.05
CA ALA A 46 -4.38 -6.27 2.11
C ALA A 46 -4.75 -7.41 3.07
N ARG A 47 -3.99 -8.52 3.02
CA ARG A 47 -4.23 -9.71 3.86
C ARG A 47 -3.88 -9.47 5.32
N ASN A 48 -2.79 -8.75 5.58
CA ASN A 48 -2.30 -8.54 6.94
C ASN A 48 -3.06 -7.40 7.65
N ARG A 49 -3.67 -6.49 6.88
CA ARG A 49 -4.36 -5.29 7.39
C ARG A 49 -5.79 -5.14 6.82
N PRO A 50 -6.73 -6.04 7.16
CA PRO A 50 -8.13 -5.93 6.69
C PRO A 50 -8.89 -4.74 7.29
N ASN A 51 -8.46 -4.21 8.45
CA ASN A 51 -9.03 -3.02 9.09
C ASN A 51 -8.22 -1.76 8.75
N MET A 52 -7.63 -1.70 7.56
CA MET A 52 -6.84 -0.56 7.13
C MET A 52 -7.75 0.65 6.85
N ILE A 53 -7.55 1.69 7.63
CA ILE A 53 -8.02 3.07 7.41
C ILE A 53 -7.34 3.68 6.17
N PRO A 54 -7.87 4.78 5.58
CA PRO A 54 -7.68 5.08 4.15
C PRO A 54 -6.23 4.99 3.66
N PHE A 55 -5.95 3.96 2.85
CA PHE A 55 -4.66 3.75 2.19
C PHE A 55 -4.57 4.60 0.93
N ARG A 56 -3.58 5.50 0.88
CA ARG A 56 -3.32 6.31 -0.32
C ARG A 56 -1.91 6.02 -0.81
N LEU A 57 -1.82 5.58 -2.07
CA LEU A 57 -0.56 5.33 -2.77
C LEU A 57 -0.45 6.28 -3.96
N CYS A 58 0.70 6.91 -4.11
CA CYS A 58 1.07 7.72 -5.27
C CYS A 58 2.36 7.17 -5.87
N ILE A 59 2.26 6.63 -7.08
CA ILE A 59 3.44 6.23 -7.86
C ILE A 59 3.85 7.44 -8.71
N ILE A 60 5.10 7.89 -8.54
CA ILE A 60 5.60 9.15 -9.10
C ILE A 60 5.47 9.19 -10.62
N GLU A 61 5.82 8.08 -11.28
CA GLU A 61 5.75 7.97 -12.74
C GLU A 61 4.38 7.38 -13.17
N PRO A 62 3.61 8.09 -14.01
CA PRO A 62 2.31 7.61 -14.47
C PRO A 62 2.41 6.26 -15.19
N GLN A 63 1.37 5.42 -15.03
CA GLN A 63 1.28 4.12 -15.71
C GLN A 63 2.44 3.15 -15.42
N THR A 64 3.21 3.39 -14.35
CA THR A 64 4.26 2.47 -13.93
C THR A 64 3.67 1.10 -13.61
N PRO A 65 4.10 0.03 -14.30
CA PRO A 65 3.61 -1.31 -14.03
C PRO A 65 4.24 -1.87 -12.76
N ASN A 66 3.75 -3.03 -12.33
CA ASN A 66 4.46 -3.89 -11.39
C ASN A 66 5.89 -4.14 -11.90
N TYR A 67 6.92 -3.71 -11.17
CA TYR A 67 8.29 -3.74 -11.71
C TYR A 67 8.85 -5.15 -11.88
N SER A 68 8.37 -6.15 -11.14
CA SER A 68 8.83 -7.53 -11.23
C SER A 68 8.15 -8.31 -12.37
N THR A 69 6.89 -7.99 -12.68
CA THR A 69 6.09 -8.74 -13.67
C THR A 69 5.74 -7.96 -14.93
N LEU A 70 5.97 -6.64 -14.92
CA LEU A 70 5.57 -5.66 -15.93
C LEU A 70 4.07 -5.62 -16.22
N LYS A 71 3.25 -6.21 -15.34
CA LYS A 71 1.78 -6.21 -15.43
C LYS A 71 1.19 -4.98 -14.72
N PRO A 72 -0.09 -4.66 -14.99
CA PRO A 72 -0.82 -3.69 -14.17
C PRO A 72 -0.85 -4.07 -12.69
N LEU A 73 -1.11 -3.09 -11.82
CA LEU A 73 -1.27 -3.28 -10.38
C LEU A 73 -2.71 -3.67 -9.96
N ASP A 74 -3.51 -4.12 -10.94
CA ASP A 74 -4.93 -4.45 -10.79
C ASP A 74 -5.18 -5.56 -9.76
N THR A 75 -4.31 -6.57 -9.74
CA THR A 75 -4.40 -7.70 -8.81
C THR A 75 -4.17 -7.24 -7.37
N GLY A 76 -3.17 -6.39 -7.16
CA GLY A 76 -2.83 -5.82 -5.86
C GLY A 76 -3.94 -4.91 -5.32
N PHE A 77 -4.38 -3.94 -6.12
CA PHE A 77 -5.51 -3.08 -5.74
C PHE A 77 -6.82 -3.86 -5.59
N GLY A 78 -7.03 -4.90 -6.39
CA GLY A 78 -8.16 -5.82 -6.25
C GLY A 78 -8.17 -6.50 -4.89
N ALA A 79 -7.00 -6.98 -4.42
CA ALA A 79 -6.87 -7.55 -3.08
C ALA A 79 -7.16 -6.52 -1.98
N ILE A 80 -6.70 -5.27 -2.12
CA ILE A 80 -6.99 -4.19 -1.17
C ILE A 80 -8.51 -3.99 -1.02
N VAL A 81 -9.25 -3.84 -2.12
CA VAL A 81 -10.71 -3.67 -2.09
C VAL A 81 -11.44 -4.92 -1.58
N GLN A 82 -10.87 -6.11 -1.83
CA GLN A 82 -11.44 -7.37 -1.35
C GLN A 82 -11.28 -7.57 0.16
N HIS A 83 -10.13 -7.24 0.73
CA HIS A 83 -9.81 -7.52 2.13
C HIS A 83 -10.05 -6.33 3.06
N CYS A 84 -9.88 -5.09 2.59
CA CYS A 84 -10.00 -3.89 3.41
C CYS A 84 -11.40 -3.28 3.28
N LYS A 85 -12.35 -3.73 4.11
CA LYS A 85 -13.78 -3.35 4.00
C LYS A 85 -14.13 -1.99 4.59
N GLU A 86 -13.26 -1.43 5.43
CA GLU A 86 -13.43 -0.12 6.08
C GLU A 86 -12.71 1.01 5.31
N LEU A 87 -12.39 0.79 4.02
CA LEU A 87 -11.73 1.79 3.19
C LEU A 87 -12.62 3.03 2.89
N TRP A 88 -13.90 3.00 3.31
CA TRP A 88 -14.93 4.03 3.11
C TRP A 88 -15.76 4.26 4.38
#